data_AF-A0A9X2YD31-F1
#
_entry.id   AF-A0A9X2YD31-F1
#
_cell.length_a   1.000
_cell.length_b   1.000
_cell.length_c   1.000
_cell.angle_alpha   90.00
_cell.angle_beta   90.00
_cell.angle_gamma   90.00
#
_symmetry.space_group_name_H-M   'P 1'
#
loop_
_entity.id
_entity.type
_entity.pdbx_description
1 polymer ?
#
loop_
_entity_poly.entity_id
_entity_poly.type
_entity_poly.pdbx_seq_one_letter_code
_entity_poly.pdbx_strand_id
1 'polypeptide(L)' 'MSKRTTGDVFRRTAVVAGVSAVGALVWSSRRRSAGGRHEMPDLPGAHEDGTFHVTPDGRLQPD' A
#
# COMPACT_ATOMS: atom_id res chain seq x y z
N MET A 1 -31.91 -39.51 7.35
CA MET A 1 -31.87 -38.08 7.76
C MET A 1 -30.47 -37.76 8.29
N SER A 2 -29.64 -37.13 7.45
CA SER A 2 -28.17 -37.04 7.65
C SER A 2 -27.82 -35.99 8.71
N LYS A 3 -27.35 -36.43 9.88
CA LYS A 3 -26.82 -35.55 10.94
C LYS A 3 -25.37 -35.09 10.69
N ARG A 4 -24.71 -35.58 9.62
CA ARG A 4 -23.28 -35.31 9.34
C ARG A 4 -23.02 -33.93 8.73
N THR A 5 -23.99 -33.34 8.04
CA THR A 5 -23.82 -32.11 7.26
C THR A 5 -23.65 -30.86 8.12
N THR A 6 -24.30 -30.77 9.28
CA THR A 6 -24.24 -29.56 10.12
C THR A 6 -22.84 -29.32 10.70
N GLY A 7 -22.15 -30.38 11.14
CA GLY A 7 -20.79 -30.27 11.68
C GLY A 7 -19.76 -29.87 10.64
N ASP A 8 -19.93 -30.34 9.40
CA ASP A 8 -19.04 -29.98 8.29
C ASP A 8 -19.21 -28.52 7.86
N VAL A 9 -20.45 -28.00 7.87
CA VAL A 9 -20.72 -26.58 7.60
C VAL A 9 -20.10 -25.70 8.68
N PHE A 10 -20.30 -26.04 9.96
CA PHE A 10 -19.71 -25.29 11.06
C PHE A 10 -18.18 -25.27 10.99
N ARG A 11 -17.54 -26.42 10.73
CA ARG A 11 -16.08 -26.52 10.58
C ARG A 11 -15.58 -25.66 9.42
N ARG A 12 -16.25 -25.70 8.26
CA ARG A 12 -15.89 -24.88 7.10
C ARG A 12 -15.99 -23.39 7.42
N THR A 13 -17.08 -22.97 8.06
CA THR A 13 -17.28 -21.57 8.47
C THR A 13 -16.21 -21.12 9.46
N ALA A 14 -15.87 -21.95 10.44
CA ALA A 14 -14.81 -21.64 11.40
C ALA A 14 -13.44 -21.46 10.73
N VAL A 15 -13.09 -22.32 9.76
CA VAL A 15 -11.85 -22.19 8.99
C VAL A 15 -11.84 -20.90 8.17
N VAL A 16 -12.93 -20.60 7.44
CA VAL A 16 -13.04 -19.38 6.63
C VAL A 16 -12.95 -18.13 7.50
N ALA A 17 -13.65 -18.10 8.63
CA ALA A 17 -13.61 -16.99 9.58
C ALA A 17 -12.19 -16.79 10.14
N GLY A 18 -11.52 -17.88 10.53
CA GLY A 18 -10.15 -17.83 11.05
C GLY A 18 -9.15 -17.26 10.04
N VAL A 19 -9.17 -17.78 8.79
CA VAL A 19 -8.29 -17.29 7.72
C VAL A 19 -8.58 -15.83 7.40
N SER A 20 -9.86 -15.43 7.36
CA SER A 20 -10.25 -14.05 7.09
C SER A 20 -9.77 -13.08 8.18
N ALA A 21 -9.88 -13.47 9.46
CA ALA A 21 -9.42 -12.67 10.58
C ALA A 21 -7.90 -12.45 10.54
N VAL A 22 -7.13 -13.52 10.26
CA VAL A 22 -5.67 -13.43 10.10
C VAL A 22 -5.31 -12.53 8.91
N GLY A 23 -5.98 -12.69 7.77
CA GLY A 23 -5.76 -11.83 6.59
C GLY A 23 -6.04 -10.35 6.89
N ALA A 24 -7.15 -10.06 7.57
CA ALA A 24 -7.52 -8.70 7.98
C ALA A 24 -6.49 -8.09 8.94
N LEU A 25 -5.97 -8.89 9.88
CA LEU A 25 -4.94 -8.45 10.83
C LEU A 25 -3.63 -8.11 10.11
N VAL A 26 -3.16 -8.99 9.21
CA VAL A 26 -1.95 -8.75 8.42
C VAL A 26 -2.08 -7.53 7.54
N TRP A 27 -3.21 -7.36 6.84
CA TRP A 27 -3.49 -6.20 6.00
C TRP A 27 -3.50 -4.90 6.82
N SER A 28 -4.19 -4.90 7.96
CA SER A 28 -4.26 -3.75 8.86
C SER A 28 -2.88 -3.35 9.40
N SER A 29 -2.09 -4.34 9.84
CA SER A 29 -0.72 -4.13 10.32
C SER A 29 0.18 -3.58 9.20
N ARG A 30 0.13 -4.17 7.99
CA ARG A 30 0.89 -3.67 6.84
C ARG A 30 0.54 -2.23 6.50
N ARG A 31 -0.76 -1.88 6.49
CA ARG A 31 -1.22 -0.52 6.20
C ARG A 31 -0.69 0.49 7.22
N ARG A 32 -0.64 0.11 8.50
CA ARG A 32 -0.06 0.95 9.56
C ARG A 32 1.45 1.10 9.40
N SER A 33 2.17 0.03 9.05
CA SER A 33 3.62 0.09 8.84
C SER A 33 4.04 0.88 7.59
N ALA A 34 3.25 0.81 6.51
CA ALA A 34 3.56 1.49 5.25
C ALA A 34 3.30 3.01 5.28
N GLY A 35 2.58 3.53 6.29
CA GLY A 35 2.31 4.96 6.45
C GLY A 35 3.29 5.71 7.36
N GLY A 36 4.27 5.02 7.96
CA GLY A 36 5.15 5.60 9.00
C GLY A 36 6.47 6.18 8.51
N ARG A 37 6.75 6.14 7.20
CA ARG A 37 7.97 6.69 6.59
C ARG A 37 7.62 7.37 5.28
N HIS A 38 6.82 8.43 5.37
CA HIS A 38 6.99 9.47 4.37
C HIS A 38 8.33 10.10 4.71
N GLU A 39 9.40 9.68 4.02
CA GLU A 39 10.65 10.42 4.08
C GLU A 39 10.29 11.84 3.67
N MET A 40 10.42 12.77 4.60
CA MET A 40 10.26 14.18 4.27
C MET A 40 11.40 14.47 3.30
N PRO A 41 11.12 14.87 2.05
CA PRO A 41 12.20 15.26 1.15
C PRO A 41 13.03 16.32 1.86
N ASP A 42 14.35 16.17 1.89
CA ASP A 42 15.25 17.10 2.60
C ASP A 42 15.07 18.54 2.10
N LEU A 43 14.50 18.70 0.91
CA LEU A 43 14.18 19.97 0.27
C LEU A 43 12.72 19.94 -0.21
N PRO A 44 11.86 20.89 0.22
CA PRO A 44 10.53 21.06 -0.35
C PRO A 44 10.68 21.41 -1.83
N GLY A 45 10.39 20.46 -2.73
CA GLY A 45 10.47 20.67 -4.18
C GLY A 45 11.66 20.04 -4.90
N ALA A 46 12.33 19.03 -4.34
CA ALA A 46 13.29 18.20 -5.10
C ALA A 46 12.58 17.30 -6.14
N HIS A 47 11.88 17.91 -7.08
CA HIS A 47 11.95 17.44 -8.46
C HIS A 47 13.37 17.80 -8.92
N GLU A 48 14.04 16.94 -9.67
CA GLU A 48 15.33 17.32 -10.22
C GLU A 48 15.06 18.45 -11.23
N ASP A 49 15.13 19.69 -10.76
CA ASP A 49 15.17 20.89 -11.58
C ASP A 49 16.51 20.82 -12.32
N GLY A 50 16.52 20.03 -13.40
CA GLY A 50 17.51 20.16 -14.44
C GLY A 50 17.62 21.65 -14.72
N THR A 51 18.80 22.20 -14.49
CA THR A 51 19.06 23.63 -14.59
C THR A 51 18.97 23.98 -16.08
N PHE A 52 17.74 24.18 -16.57
CA PHE A 52 17.51 24.63 -17.92
C PHE A 52 17.60 26.15 -17.87
N HIS A 53 18.72 26.68 -18.35
CA HIS A 53 18.84 28.11 -18.56
C HIS A 53 17.89 28.48 -19.71
N VAL A 54 16.84 29.24 -19.40
CA VAL A 54 15.97 29.81 -20.43
C VAL A 54 16.70 30.99 -21.03
N THR A 55 17.20 30.85 -22.26
CA THR A 55 17.75 31.99 -23.02
C THR A 55 16.61 33.00 -23.25
N PRO A 56 16.84 34.34 -23.22
CA PRO A 56 15.80 35.36 -23.43
C PRO A 56 14.93 35.20 -24.68
N ASP A 57 15.37 34.39 -25.65
CA ASP A 57 14.69 33.96 -26.87
C ASP A 57 13.82 32.69 -26.70
N GLY A 58 13.61 32.23 -25.46
CA GLY A 58 12.64 31.21 -25.09
C GLY A 58 13.06 29.76 -25.33
N ARG A 59 14.36 29.51 -25.56
CA ARG A 59 14.90 28.15 -25.71
C ARG A 59 15.46 27.64 -24.39
N LEU A 60 15.17 26.37 -24.10
CA LEU A 60 15.71 25.65 -22.95
C LEU A 60 17.04 25.00 -23.37
N GLN A 61 18.13 25.39 -22.74
CA GLN A 61 19.44 24.76 -22.93
C GLN A 61 19.85 24.05 -21.63
N PRO A 62 20.20 22.75 -21.67
CA PRO A 62 20.87 22.10 -20.56
C PRO A 62 22.33 22.56 -20.49
N ASP A 63 22.87 22.71 -19.28
CA ASP A 63 24.30 22.94 -19.06
C ASP A 63 25.19 21.83 -19.66
#